data_AF-A0A812P7Z1-F1
#
_entry.id   AF-A0A812P7Z1-F1
#
_cell.length_a   1.000
_cell.length_b   1.000
_cell.length_c   1.000
_cell.angle_alpha   90.00
_cell.angle_beta   90.00
_cell.angle_gamma   90.00
#
_symmetry.space_group_name_H-M   'P 1'
#
loop_
_entity.id
_entity.type
_entity.pdbx_description
1 polymer ?
#
loop_
_entity_poly.entity_id
_entity_poly.type
_entity_poly.pdbx_seq_one_letter_code
_entity_poly.pdbx_strand_id
1 'polypeptide(L)'
;MEITDCVLADWQRCRPRGAVLPAAGLSELRDANLLTPAAERSLFGAGEEADGVVHFMRFWQVMESVHRQHKSLDEAPLVKELASLRESLLSRLDRNAGHLSCRWLQEAVNRAARRSTDPSAFLPLQAAIEVVASAGQPSQSSWWGGSSIKLALDELSTLILPWLQELVEDYRRGNRSSKIFCVKDVAGCRVRDACVHLGRNNWDMEAALQSFYTSAETSKKAKPKAVASSWSTGGAKLKKSEVDCPICAETYTAGNAAVMTHCCFQVFCERCRQRVTDTEGRLNCPFCRGADGLARVDVDSEEEAPAPSRMQQLLQGPRHFAMRLCSTRGAESSRMHPTLGSLSDGLRQLLPACMLCAAVVVCNICAST
;
A
#
# COMPACT_ATOMS: atom_id res chain seq x y z
N MET A 1 1.15 7.73 -5.01
CA MET A 1 1.74 6.65 -4.19
C MET A 1 3.21 6.87 -3.93
N GLU A 2 3.94 7.46 -4.87
CA GLU A 2 5.35 7.87 -4.70
C GLU A 2 5.71 8.45 -3.32
N ILE A 3 4.90 9.36 -2.75
CA ILE A 3 5.17 9.91 -1.40
C ILE A 3 5.13 8.83 -0.32
N THR A 4 4.04 8.04 -0.26
CA THR A 4 3.88 6.98 0.73
C THR A 4 4.99 5.94 0.59
N ASP A 5 5.40 5.64 -0.64
CA ASP A 5 6.48 4.71 -0.96
C ASP A 5 7.82 5.21 -0.44
N CYS A 6 8.16 6.48 -0.70
CA CYS A 6 9.39 7.10 -0.20
C CYS A 6 9.41 7.10 1.33
N VAL A 7 8.31 7.49 1.97
CA VAL A 7 8.20 7.46 3.44
C VAL A 7 8.40 6.05 3.99
N LEU A 8 7.79 5.03 3.38
CA LEU A 8 7.96 3.63 3.82
C LEU A 8 9.38 3.13 3.59
N ALA A 9 10.00 3.47 2.45
CA ALA A 9 11.37 3.09 2.15
C ALA A 9 12.34 3.69 3.16
N ASP A 10 12.18 4.98 3.48
CA ASP A 10 13.01 5.65 4.48
C ASP A 10 12.78 5.07 5.88
N TRP A 11 11.52 4.81 6.25
CA TRP A 11 11.21 4.15 7.51
C TRP A 11 11.84 2.74 7.62
N GLN A 12 11.72 1.92 6.58
CA GLN A 12 12.27 0.56 6.56
C GLN A 12 13.79 0.55 6.64
N ARG A 13 14.47 1.54 6.04
CA ARG A 13 15.92 1.73 6.17
C ARG A 13 16.30 2.02 7.61
N CYS A 14 15.57 2.90 8.28
CA CYS A 14 15.83 3.26 9.67
C CYS A 14 15.42 2.14 10.66
N ARG A 15 14.40 1.35 10.32
CA ARG A 15 13.87 0.24 11.13
C ARG A 15 13.24 -0.85 10.25
N PRO A 16 13.96 -1.94 9.93
CA PRO A 16 13.41 -3.00 9.08
C PRO A 16 12.27 -3.80 9.76
N ARG A 17 12.05 -3.66 11.07
CA ARG A 17 11.12 -4.51 11.85
C ARG A 17 10.34 -3.80 12.98
N GLY A 18 10.41 -2.47 13.10
CA GLY A 18 9.86 -1.75 14.25
C GLY A 18 8.92 -0.60 13.87
N ALA A 19 7.91 -0.35 14.71
CA ALA A 19 7.02 0.81 14.62
C ALA A 19 7.59 2.06 15.32
N VAL A 20 8.79 1.93 15.88
CA VAL A 20 9.45 2.89 16.75
C VAL A 20 10.95 3.02 16.41
N LEU A 21 11.42 4.25 16.20
CA LEU A 21 12.79 4.59 15.89
C LEU A 21 13.45 5.32 17.08
N PRO A 22 14.67 4.96 17.52
CA PRO A 22 15.42 5.75 18.49
C PRO A 22 15.83 7.10 17.88
N ALA A 23 15.72 8.18 18.64
CA ALA A 23 16.05 9.55 18.28
C ALA A 23 17.54 9.71 17.94
N ALA A 24 18.41 8.84 18.46
CA ALA A 24 19.81 8.77 18.05
C ALA A 24 19.98 8.50 16.54
N GLY A 25 18.99 7.88 15.87
CA GLY A 25 18.98 7.70 14.42
C GLY A 25 18.49 8.92 13.64
N LEU A 26 18.00 9.98 14.30
CA LEU A 26 17.55 11.22 13.65
C LEU A 26 18.67 12.27 13.51
N SER A 27 19.80 12.12 14.19
CA SER A 27 20.91 13.09 14.11
C SER A 27 21.37 13.28 12.67
N GLU A 28 21.42 12.21 11.88
CA GLU A 28 21.81 12.26 10.47
C GLU A 28 20.83 13.08 9.60
N LEU A 29 19.52 13.02 9.91
CA LEU A 29 18.50 13.83 9.21
C LEU A 29 18.55 15.31 9.59
N ARG A 30 18.90 15.58 10.86
CA ARG A 30 19.14 16.94 11.36
C ARG A 30 20.40 17.52 10.70
N ASP A 31 21.48 16.75 10.64
CA ASP A 31 22.76 17.16 10.04
C ASP A 31 22.64 17.43 8.53
N ALA A 32 21.72 16.73 7.85
CA ALA A 32 21.41 16.96 6.45
C ALA A 32 20.50 18.20 6.19
N ASN A 33 20.11 18.98 7.21
CA ASN A 33 19.16 20.09 7.12
C ASN A 33 17.81 19.72 6.49
N LEU A 34 17.42 18.43 6.57
CA LEU A 34 16.15 17.95 6.00
C LEU A 34 14.96 18.19 6.93
N LEU A 35 15.22 18.50 8.20
CA LEU A 35 14.20 18.73 9.23
C LEU A 35 14.18 20.21 9.63
N THR A 36 13.02 20.85 9.45
CA THR A 36 12.81 22.19 10.01
C THR A 36 12.59 22.12 11.52
N PRO A 37 12.89 23.19 12.30
CA PRO A 37 12.60 23.22 13.73
C PRO A 37 11.12 23.00 14.10
N ALA A 38 10.20 23.24 13.15
CA ALA A 38 8.79 22.90 13.32
C ALA A 38 8.54 21.40 13.15
N ALA A 39 9.20 20.75 12.19
CA ALA A 39 9.16 19.31 11.99
C ALA A 39 9.72 18.56 13.21
N GLU A 40 10.82 19.02 13.79
CA GLU A 40 11.41 18.42 14.99
C GLU A 40 10.46 18.45 16.18
N ARG A 41 9.86 19.62 16.46
CA ARG A 41 8.82 19.73 17.50
C ARG A 41 7.63 18.81 17.23
N SER A 42 7.30 18.58 15.97
CA SER A 42 6.24 17.63 15.59
C SER A 42 6.63 16.16 15.76
N LEU A 43 7.93 15.81 15.66
CA LEU A 43 8.41 14.43 15.85
C LEU A 43 8.33 13.99 17.30
N PHE A 44 8.70 14.87 18.23
CA PHE A 44 8.80 14.56 19.66
C PHE A 44 7.54 14.92 20.46
N GLY A 45 6.61 15.69 19.88
CA GLY A 45 5.43 16.15 20.60
C GLY A 45 5.75 17.25 21.63
N ALA A 46 4.71 17.79 22.27
CA ALA A 46 4.82 19.00 23.08
C ALA A 46 5.38 18.80 24.50
N GLY A 47 5.79 17.58 24.91
CA GLY A 47 6.05 17.33 26.34
C GLY A 47 6.93 16.15 26.73
N GLU A 48 7.49 15.35 25.82
CA GLU A 48 8.32 14.20 26.21
C GLU A 48 9.60 14.13 25.37
N GLU A 49 10.61 14.90 25.79
CA GLU A 49 12.01 14.69 25.39
C GLU A 49 12.62 13.43 26.05
N ALA A 50 11.88 12.75 26.94
CA ALA A 50 12.47 11.87 27.94
C ALA A 50 13.00 10.52 27.41
N ASP A 51 12.41 9.96 26.35
CA ASP A 51 12.80 8.61 25.89
C ASP A 51 13.48 8.57 24.51
N GLY A 52 13.61 9.71 23.83
CA GLY A 52 14.28 9.75 22.53
C GLY A 52 13.70 8.72 21.56
N VAL A 53 12.37 8.68 21.43
CA VAL A 53 11.66 7.70 20.62
C VAL A 53 10.79 8.44 19.59
N VAL A 54 10.82 7.96 18.35
CA VAL A 54 10.07 8.51 17.21
C VAL A 54 9.10 7.45 16.72
N HIS A 55 7.82 7.76 16.78
CA HIS A 55 6.76 6.86 16.31
C HIS A 55 6.53 7.01 14.80
N PHE A 56 6.25 5.90 14.12
CA PHE A 56 6.01 5.87 12.67
C PHE A 56 5.00 6.94 12.20
N MET A 57 3.89 7.13 12.91
CA MET A 57 2.86 8.11 12.50
C MET A 57 3.38 9.56 12.49
N ARG A 58 4.26 9.91 13.43
CA ARG A 58 4.90 11.25 13.48
C ARG A 58 5.95 11.39 12.41
N PHE A 59 6.76 10.35 12.20
CA PHE A 59 7.70 10.29 11.10
C PHE A 59 6.99 10.47 9.75
N TRP A 60 5.89 9.74 9.52
CA TRP A 60 5.09 9.85 8.31
C TRP A 60 4.56 11.27 8.10
N GLN A 61 4.05 11.92 9.15
CA GLN A 61 3.60 13.32 9.07
C GLN A 61 4.70 14.26 8.58
N VAL A 62 5.89 14.14 9.15
CA VAL A 62 7.02 15.00 8.80
C VAL A 62 7.51 14.72 7.39
N MET A 63 7.72 13.45 7.04
CA MET A 63 8.24 13.09 5.73
C MET A 63 7.28 13.45 4.60
N GLU A 64 5.96 13.34 4.80
CA GLU A 64 5.01 13.83 3.80
C GLU A 64 5.10 15.35 3.63
N SER A 65 5.26 16.10 4.73
CA SER A 65 5.38 17.56 4.64
C SER A 65 6.62 17.96 3.84
N VAL A 66 7.75 17.29 4.03
CA VAL A 66 8.98 17.49 3.25
C VAL A 66 8.73 17.15 1.78
N HIS A 67 8.13 15.99 1.48
CA HIS A 67 7.86 15.57 0.10
C HIS A 67 6.96 16.56 -0.66
N ARG A 68 5.92 17.08 -0.01
CA ARG A 68 5.01 18.07 -0.63
C ARG A 68 5.67 19.41 -0.92
N GLN A 69 6.72 19.78 -0.18
CA GLN A 69 7.47 21.02 -0.47
C GLN A 69 8.29 20.89 -1.76
N HIS A 70 8.71 19.67 -2.12
CA HIS A 70 9.62 19.45 -3.25
C HIS A 70 8.93 19.08 -4.56
N LYS A 71 7.66 18.62 -4.56
CA LYS A 71 6.98 18.22 -5.80
C LYS A 71 5.49 18.56 -5.85
N SER A 72 5.07 19.14 -6.98
CA SER A 72 3.67 19.20 -7.42
C SER A 72 3.31 17.85 -8.06
N LEU A 73 2.94 16.86 -7.25
CA LEU A 73 2.59 15.53 -7.77
C LEU A 73 1.12 15.46 -8.19
N ASP A 74 0.88 14.81 -9.33
CA ASP A 74 -0.44 14.31 -9.72
C ASP A 74 -0.80 13.11 -8.84
N GLU A 75 -1.14 13.41 -7.59
CA GLU A 75 -1.33 12.40 -6.56
C GLU A 75 -2.64 11.62 -6.75
N ALA A 76 -2.53 10.30 -6.62
CA ALA A 76 -3.68 9.45 -6.42
C ALA A 76 -4.52 9.96 -5.23
N PRO A 77 -5.86 10.06 -5.35
CA PRO A 77 -6.72 10.62 -4.30
C PRO A 77 -6.52 9.96 -2.92
N LEU A 78 -6.24 8.65 -2.92
CA LEU A 78 -5.97 7.88 -1.71
C LEU A 78 -4.85 8.47 -0.84
N VAL A 79 -3.80 9.07 -1.41
CA VAL A 79 -2.70 9.67 -0.63
C VAL A 79 -3.23 10.78 0.29
N LYS A 80 -4.13 11.62 -0.22
CA LYS A 80 -4.75 12.71 0.54
C LYS A 80 -5.71 12.19 1.60
N GLU A 81 -6.44 11.12 1.28
CA GLU A 81 -7.34 10.44 2.21
C GLU A 81 -6.58 9.82 3.39
N LEU A 82 -5.44 9.18 3.11
CA LEU A 82 -4.54 8.62 4.12
C LEU A 82 -3.91 9.71 5.00
N ALA A 83 -3.47 10.82 4.42
CA ALA A 83 -2.97 11.98 5.16
C ALA A 83 -4.03 12.55 6.12
N SER A 84 -5.26 12.71 5.63
CA SER A 84 -6.39 13.19 6.43
C SER A 84 -6.75 12.24 7.57
N LEU A 85 -6.70 10.92 7.34
CA LEU A 85 -6.86 9.92 8.38
C LEU A 85 -5.75 10.08 9.44
N ARG A 86 -4.47 10.10 9.03
CA ARG A 86 -3.33 10.24 9.94
C ARG A 86 -3.45 11.49 10.81
N GLU A 87 -3.75 12.65 10.22
CA GLU A 87 -3.93 13.91 10.96
C GLU A 87 -5.07 13.82 11.98
N SER A 88 -6.18 13.18 11.61
CA SER A 88 -7.29 12.94 12.52
C SER A 88 -6.90 12.05 13.71
N LEU A 89 -6.10 11.01 13.46
CA LEU A 89 -5.59 10.10 14.49
C LEU A 89 -4.63 10.83 15.45
N LEU A 90 -3.65 11.54 14.91
CA LEU A 90 -2.66 12.29 15.69
C LEU A 90 -3.31 13.39 16.52
N SER A 91 -4.21 14.19 15.93
CA SER A 91 -4.93 15.25 16.67
C SER A 91 -5.78 14.67 17.80
N ARG A 92 -6.34 13.48 17.62
CA ARG A 92 -7.12 12.81 18.68
C ARG A 92 -6.23 12.30 19.80
N LEU A 93 -5.08 11.72 19.47
CA LEU A 93 -4.08 11.28 20.46
C LEU A 93 -3.57 12.46 21.30
N ASP A 94 -3.26 13.58 20.64
CA ASP A 94 -2.81 14.82 21.31
C ASP A 94 -3.82 15.33 22.34
N ARG A 95 -5.13 15.20 22.06
CA ARG A 95 -6.19 15.65 22.97
C ARG A 95 -6.50 14.66 24.10
N ASN A 96 -6.13 13.39 23.96
CA ASN A 96 -6.52 12.31 24.87
C ASN A 96 -5.33 11.74 25.65
N ALA A 97 -4.34 12.58 25.97
CA ALA A 97 -3.14 12.17 26.72
C ALA A 97 -2.44 10.94 26.10
N GLY A 98 -2.29 10.90 24.77
CA GLY A 98 -1.56 9.85 24.08
C GLY A 98 -2.30 8.52 23.88
N HIS A 99 -3.60 8.46 24.21
CA HIS A 99 -4.40 7.24 24.06
C HIS A 99 -5.63 7.40 23.16
N LEU A 100 -5.96 6.32 22.45
CA LEU A 100 -7.08 6.25 21.51
C LEU A 100 -7.98 5.05 21.83
N SER A 101 -9.29 5.21 21.91
CA SER A 101 -10.16 4.04 22.08
C SER A 101 -10.31 3.26 20.76
N CYS A 102 -10.28 1.92 20.83
CA CYS A 102 -10.51 1.06 19.65
C CYS A 102 -11.84 1.37 18.94
N ARG A 103 -12.90 1.65 19.71
CA ARG A 103 -14.20 2.05 19.15
C ARG A 103 -14.07 3.30 18.30
N TRP A 104 -13.42 4.34 18.82
CA TRP A 104 -13.24 5.58 18.06
C TRP A 104 -12.35 5.35 16.82
N LEU A 105 -11.31 4.51 16.94
CA LEU A 105 -10.45 4.13 15.82
C LEU A 105 -11.25 3.48 14.69
N GLN A 106 -12.08 2.49 15.03
CA GLN A 106 -12.95 1.81 14.08
C GLN A 106 -13.90 2.81 13.40
N GLU A 107 -14.52 3.71 14.17
CA GLU A 107 -15.38 4.75 13.62
C GLU A 107 -14.62 5.73 12.70
N ALA A 108 -13.38 6.09 13.03
CA ALA A 108 -12.54 6.96 12.23
C ALA A 108 -12.15 6.31 10.91
N VAL A 109 -11.71 5.04 10.93
CA VAL A 109 -11.40 4.26 9.74
C VAL A 109 -12.65 4.05 8.87
N ASN A 110 -13.81 3.76 9.48
CA ASN A 110 -15.07 3.64 8.74
C ASN A 110 -15.49 4.96 8.09
N ARG A 111 -15.27 6.10 8.74
CA ARG A 111 -15.52 7.42 8.14
C ARG A 111 -14.57 7.70 6.97
N ALA A 112 -13.29 7.34 7.11
CA ALA A 112 -12.30 7.49 6.03
C ALA A 112 -12.68 6.60 4.83
N ALA A 113 -12.95 5.32 5.07
CA ALA A 113 -13.36 4.36 4.03
C ALA A 113 -14.60 4.81 3.26
N ARG A 114 -15.63 5.34 3.94
CA ARG A 114 -16.84 5.86 3.28
C ARG A 114 -16.61 7.08 2.38
N ARG A 115 -15.57 7.87 2.67
CA ARG A 115 -15.20 9.06 1.89
C ARG A 115 -14.11 8.75 0.87
N SER A 116 -13.59 7.53 0.87
CA SER A 116 -12.48 7.12 0.04
C SER A 116 -12.92 6.83 -1.39
N THR A 117 -12.04 7.14 -2.33
CA THR A 117 -12.12 6.62 -3.70
C THR A 117 -11.85 5.12 -3.78
N ASP A 118 -11.31 4.50 -2.73
CA ASP A 118 -11.11 3.06 -2.58
C ASP A 118 -11.51 2.56 -1.19
N PRO A 119 -12.81 2.40 -0.93
CA PRO A 119 -13.28 1.91 0.36
C PRO A 119 -12.69 0.54 0.72
N SER A 120 -12.42 -0.29 -0.29
CA SER A 120 -11.90 -1.65 -0.12
C SER A 120 -10.46 -1.69 0.40
N ALA A 121 -9.68 -0.62 0.20
CA ALA A 121 -8.32 -0.48 0.74
C ALA A 121 -8.28 -0.50 2.27
N PHE A 122 -9.38 -0.14 2.93
CA PHE A 122 -9.46 -0.06 4.39
C PHE A 122 -9.91 -1.37 5.06
N LEU A 123 -10.42 -2.35 4.30
CA LEU A 123 -10.92 -3.62 4.84
C LEU A 123 -9.87 -4.38 5.67
N PRO A 124 -8.59 -4.51 5.25
CA PRO A 124 -7.59 -5.21 6.06
C PRO A 124 -7.33 -4.52 7.40
N LEU A 125 -7.34 -3.18 7.43
CA LEU A 125 -7.17 -2.41 8.65
C LEU A 125 -8.38 -2.55 9.58
N GLN A 126 -9.60 -2.51 9.05
CA GLN A 126 -10.82 -2.74 9.81
C GLN A 126 -10.82 -4.11 10.49
N ALA A 127 -10.49 -5.16 9.73
CA ALA A 127 -10.38 -6.51 10.27
C ALA A 127 -9.33 -6.62 11.38
N ALA A 128 -8.19 -5.94 11.24
CA ALA A 128 -7.16 -5.90 12.28
C ALA A 128 -7.64 -5.19 13.55
N ILE A 129 -8.37 -4.08 13.42
CA ILE A 129 -8.95 -3.34 14.56
C ILE A 129 -9.99 -4.20 15.28
N GLU A 130 -10.82 -4.95 14.55
CA GLU A 130 -11.82 -5.86 15.13
C GLU A 130 -11.19 -6.99 15.94
N VAL A 131 -10.08 -7.56 15.46
CA VAL A 131 -9.30 -8.54 16.22
C VAL A 131 -8.80 -7.96 17.55
N VAL A 132 -8.21 -6.76 17.51
CA VAL A 132 -7.74 -6.08 18.73
C VAL A 132 -8.90 -5.75 19.66
N ALA A 133 -10.02 -5.27 19.13
CA ALA A 133 -11.22 -4.94 19.89
C ALA A 133 -11.81 -6.17 20.60
N SER A 134 -11.79 -7.33 19.94
CA SER A 134 -12.31 -8.59 20.47
C SER A 134 -11.40 -9.17 21.55
N ALA A 135 -10.09 -9.06 21.38
CA ALA A 135 -9.13 -9.66 22.32
C ALA A 135 -9.08 -8.99 23.69
N GLY A 136 -9.40 -7.69 23.78
CA GLY A 136 -9.47 -7.02 25.09
C GLY A 136 -10.83 -7.06 25.75
N GLN A 137 -11.78 -7.89 25.28
CA GLN A 137 -12.98 -8.19 26.05
C GLN A 137 -12.63 -9.24 27.13
N PRO A 138 -12.63 -8.88 28.43
CA PRO A 138 -12.44 -9.87 29.47
C PRO A 138 -13.57 -10.89 29.39
N SER A 139 -13.20 -12.17 29.25
CA SER A 139 -14.13 -13.28 29.25
C SER A 139 -14.88 -13.30 30.58
N GLN A 140 -16.14 -12.89 30.54
CA GLN A 140 -17.19 -13.14 31.54
C GLN A 140 -17.06 -12.43 32.91
N SER A 141 -17.89 -11.39 33.11
CA SER A 141 -18.79 -11.19 34.27
C SER A 141 -18.99 -9.73 34.72
N SER A 142 -18.19 -8.78 34.23
CA SER A 142 -18.38 -7.35 34.55
C SER A 142 -19.48 -6.72 33.67
N TRP A 143 -20.74 -6.92 34.06
CA TRP A 143 -21.95 -6.47 33.35
C TRP A 143 -22.14 -4.94 33.26
N TRP A 144 -21.31 -4.13 33.93
CA TRP A 144 -21.56 -2.69 34.04
C TRP A 144 -20.27 -1.89 33.87
N GLY A 145 -19.76 -1.83 32.64
CA GLY A 145 -18.64 -0.95 32.32
C GLY A 145 -17.92 -1.37 31.06
N GLY A 146 -18.46 -1.00 29.90
CA GLY A 146 -17.79 -1.18 28.60
C GLY A 146 -16.58 -0.26 28.47
N SER A 147 -15.52 -0.51 29.24
CA SER A 147 -14.24 0.17 29.07
C SER A 147 -13.65 -0.23 27.73
N SER A 148 -13.80 0.63 26.74
CA SER A 148 -13.19 0.44 25.43
C SER A 148 -11.68 0.36 25.58
N ILE A 149 -11.06 -0.64 24.97
CA ILE A 149 -9.60 -0.78 24.90
C ILE A 149 -8.99 0.55 24.45
N LYS A 150 -7.99 1.01 25.20
CA LYS A 150 -7.17 2.15 24.84
C LYS A 150 -5.91 1.66 24.13
N LEU A 151 -5.55 2.34 23.06
CA LEU A 151 -4.36 2.11 22.26
C LEU A 151 -3.42 3.30 22.40
N ALA A 152 -2.17 3.03 22.76
CA ALA A 152 -1.10 4.02 22.71
C ALA A 152 -0.60 4.20 21.26
N LEU A 153 0.23 5.22 21.04
CA LEU A 153 0.69 5.61 19.70
C LEU A 153 1.60 4.55 19.04
N ASP A 154 2.38 3.82 19.83
CA ASP A 154 3.18 2.67 19.42
C ASP A 154 2.31 1.49 18.95
N GLU A 155 1.26 1.15 19.69
CA GLU A 155 0.30 0.09 19.33
C GLU A 155 -0.44 0.46 18.05
N LEU A 156 -0.88 1.72 17.92
CA LEU A 156 -1.50 2.24 16.70
C LEU A 156 -0.54 2.18 15.51
N SER A 157 0.71 2.59 15.71
CA SER A 157 1.75 2.55 14.67
C SER A 157 2.02 1.11 14.21
N THR A 158 1.98 0.15 15.14
CA THR A 158 2.16 -1.28 14.86
C THR A 158 1.00 -1.85 14.05
N LEU A 159 -0.22 -1.32 14.20
CA LEU A 159 -1.38 -1.72 13.39
C LEU A 159 -1.34 -1.11 11.98
N ILE A 160 -1.00 0.17 11.88
CA ILE A 160 -1.06 0.93 10.62
C ILE A 160 0.08 0.57 9.68
N LEU A 161 1.30 0.38 10.19
CA LEU A 161 2.48 0.19 9.35
C LEU A 161 2.36 -1.03 8.40
N PRO A 162 2.01 -2.25 8.85
CA PRO A 162 1.89 -3.40 7.95
C PRO A 162 0.79 -3.22 6.90
N TRP A 163 -0.36 -2.65 7.31
CA TRP A 163 -1.45 -2.33 6.38
C TRP A 163 -1.00 -1.35 5.30
N LEU A 164 -0.28 -0.29 5.68
CA LEU A 164 0.20 0.70 4.73
C LEU A 164 1.23 0.12 3.76
N GLN A 165 2.09 -0.79 4.23
CA GLN A 165 3.06 -1.51 3.38
C GLN A 165 2.36 -2.36 2.32
N GLU A 166 1.38 -3.17 2.71
CA GLU A 166 0.58 -3.98 1.77
C GLU A 166 -0.16 -3.09 0.76
N LEU A 167 -0.74 -2.00 1.24
CA LEU A 167 -1.49 -1.06 0.42
C LEU A 167 -0.59 -0.37 -0.62
N VAL A 168 0.58 0.11 -0.18
CA VAL A 168 1.58 0.67 -1.07
C VAL A 168 1.98 -0.33 -2.15
N GLU A 169 2.26 -1.56 -1.75
CA GLU A 169 2.70 -2.58 -2.68
C GLU A 169 1.64 -2.90 -3.74
N ASP A 170 0.38 -3.01 -3.32
CA ASP A 170 -0.71 -3.32 -4.23
C ASP A 170 -0.98 -2.19 -5.24
N TYR A 171 -0.82 -0.94 -4.83
CA TYR A 171 -0.91 0.21 -5.73
C TYR A 171 0.33 0.40 -6.62
N ARG A 172 1.49 -0.14 -6.24
CA ARG A 172 2.71 -0.07 -7.06
C ARG A 172 2.75 -1.17 -8.11
N ARG A 173 2.59 -2.43 -7.69
CA ARG A 173 2.78 -3.60 -8.56
C ARG A 173 1.68 -4.65 -8.45
N GLY A 174 0.69 -4.44 -7.58
CA GLY A 174 -0.40 -5.39 -7.39
C GLY A 174 -1.59 -5.16 -8.32
N ASN A 175 -2.73 -5.68 -7.89
CA ASN A 175 -3.97 -5.69 -8.66
C ASN A 175 -4.49 -4.26 -8.89
N ARG A 176 -4.38 -3.40 -7.88
CA ARG A 176 -4.81 -2.00 -8.00
C ARG A 176 -3.97 -1.23 -9.01
N SER A 177 -2.65 -1.42 -8.99
CA SER A 177 -1.75 -0.85 -10.01
C SER A 177 -2.20 -1.23 -11.42
N SER A 178 -2.39 -2.52 -11.68
CA SER A 178 -2.81 -3.03 -13.00
C SER A 178 -4.13 -2.42 -13.48
N LYS A 179 -5.11 -2.26 -12.58
CA LYS A 179 -6.39 -1.62 -12.91
C LYS A 179 -6.23 -0.15 -13.24
N ILE A 180 -5.45 0.58 -12.45
CA ILE A 180 -5.18 2.00 -12.66
C ILE A 180 -4.52 2.20 -14.02
N PHE A 181 -3.47 1.45 -14.34
CA PHE A 181 -2.76 1.56 -15.62
C PHE A 181 -3.65 1.17 -16.80
N CYS A 182 -4.45 0.11 -16.70
CA CYS A 182 -5.39 -0.24 -17.76
C CYS A 182 -6.37 0.91 -18.06
N VAL A 183 -7.01 1.47 -17.03
CA VAL A 183 -7.92 2.61 -17.24
C VAL A 183 -7.18 3.83 -17.77
N LYS A 184 -6.00 4.13 -17.23
CA LYS A 184 -5.17 5.27 -17.64
C LYS A 184 -4.78 5.18 -19.13
N ASP A 185 -4.26 4.02 -19.53
CA ASP A 185 -3.69 3.82 -20.86
C ASP A 185 -4.79 3.71 -21.93
N VAL A 186 -5.91 3.05 -21.61
CA VAL A 186 -7.06 2.96 -22.54
C VAL A 186 -7.78 4.29 -22.67
N ALA A 187 -8.07 4.97 -21.56
CA ALA A 187 -8.80 6.24 -21.57
C ALA A 187 -7.90 7.45 -21.92
N GLY A 188 -6.58 7.28 -21.97
CA GLY A 188 -5.61 8.35 -22.19
C GLY A 188 -5.67 9.44 -21.12
N CYS A 189 -6.02 9.10 -19.88
CA CYS A 189 -6.24 10.04 -18.79
C CYS A 189 -5.06 10.07 -17.80
N ARG A 190 -5.15 10.92 -16.77
CA ARG A 190 -4.15 10.96 -15.69
C ARG A 190 -4.38 9.84 -14.68
N VAL A 191 -3.35 9.47 -13.91
CA VAL A 191 -3.46 8.45 -12.85
C VAL A 191 -4.56 8.83 -11.85
N ARG A 192 -4.60 10.11 -11.46
CA ARG A 192 -5.63 10.62 -10.56
C ARG A 192 -7.04 10.41 -11.12
N ASP A 193 -7.25 10.70 -12.40
CA ASP A 193 -8.56 10.54 -13.04
C ASP A 193 -8.93 9.07 -13.13
N ALA A 194 -8.00 8.20 -13.51
CA ALA A 194 -8.20 6.74 -13.53
C ALA A 194 -8.67 6.21 -12.15
N CYS A 195 -8.03 6.64 -11.06
CA CYS A 195 -8.47 6.30 -9.70
C CYS A 195 -9.88 6.80 -9.38
N VAL A 196 -10.25 8.01 -9.81
CA VAL A 196 -11.61 8.56 -9.60
C VAL A 196 -12.65 7.75 -10.37
N HIS A 197 -12.35 7.38 -11.63
CA HIS A 197 -13.25 6.54 -12.43
C HIS A 197 -13.39 5.13 -11.84
N LEU A 198 -12.29 4.52 -11.42
CA LEU A 198 -12.32 3.23 -10.71
C LEU A 198 -13.14 3.34 -9.43
N GLY A 199 -12.91 4.36 -8.60
CA GLY A 199 -13.61 4.53 -7.33
C GLY A 199 -15.12 4.68 -7.46
N ARG A 200 -15.59 5.42 -8.48
CA ARG A 200 -17.02 5.56 -8.78
C ARG A 200 -17.69 4.26 -9.22
N ASN A 201 -16.90 3.34 -9.76
CA ASN A 201 -17.38 2.08 -10.32
C ASN A 201 -16.93 0.88 -9.47
N ASN A 202 -16.76 1.06 -8.16
CA ASN A 202 -16.39 -0.01 -7.21
C ASN A 202 -15.11 -0.77 -7.61
N TRP A 203 -14.16 -0.07 -8.25
CA TRP A 203 -12.93 -0.66 -8.77
C TRP A 203 -13.15 -1.76 -9.82
N ASP A 204 -14.30 -1.74 -10.50
CA ASP A 204 -14.55 -2.51 -11.70
C ASP A 204 -14.00 -1.76 -12.92
N MET A 205 -13.05 -2.39 -13.61
CA MET A 205 -12.31 -1.78 -14.71
C MET A 205 -13.20 -1.52 -15.93
N GLU A 206 -14.08 -2.47 -16.28
CA GLU A 206 -14.95 -2.35 -17.45
C GLU A 206 -16.00 -1.27 -17.22
N ALA A 207 -16.65 -1.25 -16.06
CA ALA A 207 -17.60 -0.22 -15.68
C ALA A 207 -16.93 1.16 -15.62
N ALA A 208 -15.69 1.26 -15.12
CA ALA A 208 -14.92 2.49 -15.13
C ALA A 208 -14.70 3.03 -16.55
N LEU A 209 -14.24 2.17 -17.47
CA LEU A 209 -14.06 2.55 -18.87
C LEU A 209 -15.39 2.93 -19.53
N GLN A 210 -16.44 2.12 -19.37
CA GLN A 210 -17.77 2.45 -19.91
C GLN A 210 -18.28 3.81 -19.41
N SER A 211 -18.10 4.12 -18.12
CA SER A 211 -18.49 5.40 -17.53
C SER A 211 -17.72 6.59 -18.12
N PHE A 212 -16.45 6.39 -18.48
CA PHE A 212 -15.60 7.43 -19.05
C PHE A 212 -16.11 7.88 -20.42
N TYR A 213 -16.35 6.92 -21.33
CA TYR A 213 -16.75 7.25 -22.70
C TYR A 213 -18.20 7.67 -22.83
N THR A 214 -19.11 7.11 -22.02
CA THR A 214 -20.49 7.62 -21.93
C THR A 214 -20.53 9.07 -21.43
N SER A 215 -19.67 9.43 -20.47
CA SER A 215 -19.54 10.83 -20.00
C SER A 215 -18.98 11.76 -21.09
N ALA A 216 -18.02 11.31 -21.89
CA ALA A 216 -17.43 12.10 -22.97
C ALA A 216 -18.45 12.45 -24.09
N GLU A 217 -19.38 11.54 -24.38
CA GLU A 217 -20.42 11.75 -25.39
C GLU A 217 -21.42 12.85 -25.01
N THR A 218 -21.68 13.04 -23.72
CA THR A 218 -22.62 14.05 -23.21
C THR A 218 -22.01 15.45 -23.11
N SER A 219 -20.67 15.57 -23.14
CA SER A 219 -19.95 16.84 -22.98
C SER A 219 -19.70 17.60 -24.31
N LYS A 220 -20.47 17.29 -25.37
CA LYS A 220 -20.35 17.84 -26.73
C LYS A 220 -20.75 19.32 -26.87
N LYS A 221 -20.05 20.23 -26.17
CA LYS A 221 -19.80 21.61 -26.62
C LYS A 221 -18.38 21.80 -27.21
N ALA A 222 -17.51 20.80 -27.11
CA ALA A 222 -16.22 20.79 -27.82
C ALA A 222 -16.37 20.08 -29.16
N LYS A 223 -16.04 20.77 -30.27
CA LYS A 223 -16.00 20.20 -31.63
C LYS A 223 -15.17 18.91 -31.63
N PRO A 224 -15.76 17.74 -31.93
CA PRO A 224 -15.02 16.49 -31.93
C PRO A 224 -14.06 16.48 -33.12
N LYS A 225 -12.75 16.30 -32.86
CA LYS A 225 -11.87 15.71 -33.88
C LYS A 225 -12.40 14.29 -34.09
N ALA A 226 -12.95 14.05 -35.27
CA ALA A 226 -13.51 12.77 -35.65
C ALA A 226 -12.42 11.70 -35.72
N VAL A 227 -12.10 11.09 -34.58
CA VAL A 227 -11.65 9.70 -34.56
C VAL A 227 -12.93 8.87 -34.55
N ALA A 228 -13.58 8.82 -35.72
CA ALA A 228 -14.60 7.84 -36.04
C ALA A 228 -13.90 6.48 -36.23
N SER A 229 -13.31 5.97 -35.15
CA SER A 229 -12.97 4.58 -35.03
C SER A 229 -14.18 3.93 -34.39
N SER A 230 -14.92 3.22 -35.23
CA SER A 230 -15.96 2.28 -34.82
C SER A 230 -15.41 1.44 -33.67
N TRP A 231 -15.80 1.79 -32.44
CA TRP A 231 -15.40 1.05 -31.27
C TRP A 231 -16.26 -0.21 -31.23
N SER A 232 -15.91 -1.15 -32.11
CA SER A 232 -16.35 -2.53 -31.98
C SER A 232 -15.63 -3.10 -30.76
N THR A 233 -16.29 -3.00 -29.60
CA THR A 233 -16.05 -3.91 -28.48
C THR A 233 -16.35 -5.39 -28.84
N GLY A 234 -16.57 -5.73 -30.11
CA GLY A 234 -16.73 -7.10 -30.58
C GLY A 234 -15.44 -7.92 -30.55
N GLY A 235 -14.27 -7.29 -30.39
CA GLY A 235 -12.99 -8.02 -30.33
C GLY A 235 -12.43 -8.25 -28.93
N ALA A 236 -12.64 -7.35 -27.96
CA ALA A 236 -11.93 -7.36 -26.67
C ALA A 236 -12.86 -7.41 -25.44
N LYS A 237 -14.11 -7.84 -25.61
CA LYS A 237 -14.88 -8.31 -24.45
C LYS A 237 -14.29 -9.66 -24.08
N LEU A 238 -13.49 -9.70 -23.01
CA LEU A 238 -13.44 -10.88 -22.17
C LEU A 238 -14.87 -11.10 -21.68
N LYS A 239 -15.71 -11.73 -22.51
CA LYS A 239 -16.94 -12.28 -21.97
C LYS A 239 -16.44 -13.23 -20.91
N LYS A 240 -16.88 -13.04 -19.68
CA LYS A 240 -16.65 -13.98 -18.56
C LYS A 240 -17.06 -15.43 -18.90
N SER A 241 -17.68 -15.64 -20.06
CA SER A 241 -18.10 -16.88 -20.70
C SER A 241 -17.28 -17.31 -21.92
N GLU A 242 -16.14 -16.67 -22.24
CA GLU A 242 -15.25 -17.18 -23.30
C GLU A 242 -14.49 -18.39 -22.76
N VAL A 243 -15.02 -19.55 -23.12
CA VAL A 243 -14.51 -20.86 -22.69
C VAL A 243 -13.36 -21.30 -23.59
N ASP A 244 -13.26 -20.76 -24.81
CA ASP A 244 -12.36 -21.24 -25.85
C ASP A 244 -11.36 -20.17 -26.32
N CYS A 245 -10.17 -20.64 -26.70
CA CYS A 245 -9.11 -19.81 -27.27
C CYS A 245 -9.50 -19.30 -28.67
N PRO A 246 -9.47 -17.99 -28.95
CA PRO A 246 -9.85 -17.45 -30.26
C PRO A 246 -8.89 -17.80 -31.40
N ILE A 247 -7.69 -18.35 -31.10
CA ILE A 247 -6.68 -18.73 -32.10
C ILE A 247 -6.82 -20.21 -32.49
N CYS A 248 -6.94 -21.11 -31.51
CA CYS A 248 -7.00 -22.56 -31.76
C CYS A 248 -8.36 -23.20 -31.50
N ALA A 249 -9.34 -22.45 -30.99
CA ALA A 249 -10.66 -22.92 -30.57
C ALA A 249 -10.64 -24.01 -29.47
N GLU A 250 -9.51 -24.23 -28.78
CA GLU A 250 -9.45 -25.15 -27.63
C GLU A 250 -10.02 -24.48 -26.37
N THR A 251 -10.79 -25.24 -25.60
CA THR A 251 -11.26 -24.84 -24.28
C THR A 251 -10.12 -24.60 -23.29
N TYR A 252 -10.20 -23.53 -22.51
CA TYR A 252 -9.29 -23.25 -21.41
C TYR A 252 -9.44 -24.32 -20.31
N THR A 253 -8.33 -24.98 -20.01
CA THR A 253 -8.24 -26.01 -18.95
C THR A 253 -7.02 -25.72 -18.08
N ALA A 254 -6.86 -26.43 -16.96
CA ALA A 254 -5.69 -26.26 -16.08
C ALA A 254 -4.35 -26.48 -16.82
N GLY A 255 -4.32 -27.30 -17.88
CA GLY A 255 -3.14 -27.53 -18.72
C GLY A 255 -3.02 -26.60 -19.94
N ASN A 256 -4.00 -25.72 -20.18
CA ASN A 256 -4.04 -24.78 -21.29
C ASN A 256 -4.55 -23.42 -20.79
N ALA A 257 -3.77 -22.82 -19.88
CA ALA A 257 -4.16 -21.61 -19.17
C ALA A 257 -4.40 -20.45 -20.14
N ALA A 258 -5.36 -19.59 -19.78
CA ALA A 258 -5.64 -18.34 -20.46
C ALA A 258 -4.53 -17.31 -20.17
N VAL A 259 -4.02 -16.68 -21.22
CA VAL A 259 -2.97 -15.65 -21.19
C VAL A 259 -3.54 -14.38 -21.79
N MET A 260 -3.38 -13.26 -21.09
CA MET A 260 -3.79 -11.95 -21.57
C MET A 260 -2.59 -11.18 -22.13
N THR A 261 -2.74 -10.61 -23.32
CA THR A 261 -1.74 -9.69 -23.92
C THR A 261 -1.73 -8.35 -23.23
N HIS A 262 -0.55 -7.72 -23.17
CA HIS A 262 -0.42 -6.38 -22.60
C HIS A 262 -0.81 -5.27 -23.59
N CYS A 263 -0.55 -5.46 -24.90
CA CYS A 263 -0.84 -4.42 -25.90
C CYS A 263 -2.33 -4.11 -26.08
N CYS A 264 -3.20 -5.13 -26.03
CA CYS A 264 -4.60 -4.99 -26.43
C CYS A 264 -5.56 -5.82 -25.57
N PHE A 265 -5.08 -6.40 -24.46
CA PHE A 265 -5.88 -7.15 -23.49
C PHE A 265 -6.67 -8.32 -24.09
N GLN A 266 -6.18 -8.86 -25.20
CA GLN A 266 -6.73 -10.06 -25.85
C GLN A 266 -6.27 -11.30 -25.12
N VAL A 267 -7.19 -12.24 -24.90
CA VAL A 267 -6.92 -13.49 -24.19
C VAL A 267 -6.88 -14.68 -25.15
N PHE A 268 -5.88 -15.52 -24.99
CA PHE A 268 -5.72 -16.77 -25.73
C PHE A 268 -4.90 -17.77 -24.91
N CYS A 269 -4.78 -19.02 -25.36
CA CYS A 269 -4.16 -20.06 -24.55
C CYS A 269 -2.62 -20.02 -24.58
N GLU A 270 -1.98 -20.55 -23.53
CA GLU A 270 -0.52 -20.64 -23.38
C GLU A 270 0.17 -21.35 -24.57
N ARG A 271 -0.47 -22.38 -25.16
CA ARG A 271 0.06 -23.02 -26.37
C ARG A 271 0.15 -22.05 -27.56
N CYS A 272 -0.86 -21.20 -27.74
CA CYS A 272 -0.83 -20.19 -28.79
C CYS A 272 0.19 -19.10 -28.47
N ARG A 273 0.38 -18.76 -27.19
CA ARG A 273 1.47 -17.87 -26.73
C ARG A 273 2.82 -18.37 -27.17
N GLN A 274 3.14 -19.63 -26.92
CA GLN A 274 4.42 -20.21 -27.32
C GLN A 274 4.63 -20.16 -28.84
N ARG A 275 3.57 -20.36 -29.64
CA ARG A 275 3.64 -20.29 -31.11
C ARG A 275 3.85 -18.89 -31.67
N VAL A 276 3.33 -17.86 -30.99
CA VAL A 276 3.45 -16.45 -31.42
C VAL A 276 4.59 -15.71 -30.70
N THR A 277 5.33 -16.41 -29.84
CA THR A 277 6.55 -15.90 -29.22
C THR A 277 7.70 -16.17 -30.19
N ASP A 278 8.51 -15.15 -30.49
CA ASP A 278 9.65 -15.31 -31.37
C ASP A 278 10.84 -16.02 -30.70
N THR A 279 11.91 -16.22 -31.46
CA THR A 279 13.15 -16.85 -30.99
C THR A 279 13.87 -16.05 -29.90
N GLU A 280 13.52 -14.76 -29.72
CA GLU A 280 14.05 -13.90 -28.67
C GLU A 280 13.17 -13.92 -27.40
N GLY A 281 12.12 -14.74 -27.37
CA GLY A 281 11.19 -14.82 -26.24
C GLY A 281 10.18 -13.67 -26.19
N ARG A 282 10.07 -12.86 -27.25
CA ARG A 282 9.14 -11.73 -27.30
C ARG A 282 7.81 -12.16 -27.91
N LEU A 283 6.73 -11.78 -27.23
CA LEU A 283 5.39 -12.08 -27.70
C LEU A 283 4.99 -11.11 -28.80
N ASN A 284 4.77 -11.63 -30.01
CA ASN A 284 4.20 -10.86 -31.11
C ASN A 284 2.69 -11.05 -31.10
N CYS A 285 1.95 -10.05 -30.62
CA CYS A 285 0.51 -10.18 -30.43
C CYS A 285 -0.21 -10.40 -31.77
N PRO A 286 -0.93 -11.52 -31.96
CA PRO A 286 -1.56 -11.84 -33.24
C PRO A 286 -2.77 -10.95 -33.56
N PHE A 287 -3.29 -10.20 -32.57
CA PHE A 287 -4.46 -9.32 -32.73
C PHE A 287 -4.05 -7.89 -33.09
N CYS A 288 -3.14 -7.30 -32.30
CA CYS A 288 -2.73 -5.91 -32.45
C CYS A 288 -1.46 -5.75 -33.31
N ARG A 289 -0.73 -6.84 -33.57
CA ARG A 289 0.62 -6.87 -34.20
C ARG A 289 1.69 -6.08 -33.45
N GLY A 290 1.44 -5.70 -32.19
CA GLY A 290 2.43 -5.12 -31.29
C GLY A 290 3.34 -6.20 -30.72
N ALA A 291 4.63 -5.88 -30.61
CA ALA A 291 5.60 -6.71 -29.91
C ALA A 291 5.64 -6.28 -28.42
N ASP A 292 5.39 -7.21 -27.50
CA ASP A 292 5.56 -6.97 -26.06
C ASP A 292 7.08 -6.96 -25.76
N GLY A 293 7.70 -5.80 -25.99
CA GLY A 293 9.14 -5.55 -25.79
C GLY A 293 9.51 -5.07 -24.37
N LEU A 294 8.64 -5.26 -23.38
CA LEU A 294 8.99 -4.99 -21.98
C LEU A 294 9.45 -6.30 -21.34
N ALA A 295 10.77 -6.41 -21.17
CA ALA A 295 11.46 -7.54 -20.57
C ALA A 295 10.74 -8.05 -19.31
N ARG A 296 10.26 -9.31 -19.36
CA ARG A 296 10.08 -10.08 -18.15
C ARG A 296 11.47 -10.25 -17.53
N VAL A 297 11.60 -9.85 -16.27
CA VAL A 297 12.63 -10.43 -15.41
C VAL A 297 12.20 -11.88 -15.23
N ASP A 298 12.89 -12.80 -15.89
CA ASP A 298 12.68 -14.23 -15.72
C ASP A 298 12.97 -14.56 -14.25
N VAL A 299 11.92 -14.94 -13.53
CA VAL A 299 12.05 -15.63 -12.25
C VAL A 299 12.16 -17.09 -12.60
N ASP A 300 13.41 -17.58 -12.71
CA ASP A 300 13.69 -18.99 -12.91
C ASP A 300 12.90 -19.82 -11.90
N SER A 301 12.09 -20.72 -12.44
CA SER A 301 11.34 -21.71 -11.67
C SER A 301 12.24 -22.91 -11.47
N GLU A 302 13.09 -22.86 -10.44
CA GLU A 302 13.65 -24.07 -9.84
C GLU A 302 12.58 -24.70 -8.94
N GLU A 303 12.14 -25.88 -9.36
CA GLU A 303 11.28 -26.79 -8.62
C GLU A 303 12.09 -27.42 -7.47
N GLU A 304 12.28 -26.65 -6.40
CA GLU A 304 12.73 -27.13 -5.10
C GLU A 304 11.69 -26.67 -4.07
N ALA A 305 11.14 -27.60 -3.27
CA ALA A 305 10.10 -27.27 -2.29
C ALA A 305 10.58 -26.13 -1.35
N PRO A 306 9.91 -24.96 -1.30
CA PRO A 306 10.46 -23.84 -0.58
C PRO A 306 10.26 -24.05 0.91
N ALA A 307 11.36 -24.12 1.66
CA ALA A 307 11.35 -23.65 3.03
C ALA A 307 10.78 -22.21 3.01
N PRO A 308 9.83 -21.86 3.89
CA PRO A 308 9.15 -20.58 3.81
C PRO A 308 10.17 -19.45 3.83
N SER A 309 10.16 -18.63 2.78
CA SER A 309 11.09 -17.51 2.66
C SER A 309 10.97 -16.62 3.89
N ARG A 310 12.12 -16.13 4.39
CA ARG A 310 12.17 -15.19 5.53
C ARG A 310 11.31 -13.94 5.28
N MET A 311 10.96 -13.64 4.03
CA MET A 311 10.08 -12.56 3.61
C MET A 311 8.58 -12.91 3.72
N GLN A 312 8.18 -14.18 3.54
CA GLN A 312 6.81 -14.65 3.83
C GLN A 312 6.50 -14.66 5.34
N GLN A 313 7.51 -14.83 6.20
CA GLN A 313 7.35 -14.61 7.64
C GLN A 313 7.23 -13.11 8.01
N LEU A 314 7.71 -12.20 7.14
CA LEU A 314 7.69 -10.74 7.34
C LEU A 314 6.43 -10.07 6.78
N LEU A 315 5.75 -10.67 5.80
CA LEU A 315 4.45 -10.26 5.24
C LEU A 315 3.27 -10.90 5.96
N GLN A 316 3.41 -11.15 7.27
CA GLN A 316 2.26 -11.54 8.07
C GLN A 316 1.34 -10.33 8.15
N GLY A 317 0.22 -10.35 7.42
CA GLY A 317 -0.61 -9.15 7.27
C GLY A 317 -1.14 -8.56 8.57
N PRO A 318 -1.77 -7.38 8.52
CA PRO A 318 -2.16 -6.60 9.71
C PRO A 318 -2.99 -7.42 10.71
N ARG A 319 -3.77 -8.41 10.23
CA ARG A 319 -4.49 -9.37 11.08
C ARG A 319 -3.57 -10.26 11.92
N HIS A 320 -2.50 -10.79 11.36
CA HIS A 320 -1.56 -11.65 12.08
C HIS A 320 -0.73 -10.84 13.09
N PHE A 321 -0.40 -9.58 12.78
CA PHE A 321 0.19 -8.68 13.76
C PHE A 321 -0.78 -8.34 14.89
N ALA A 322 -2.04 -8.06 14.59
CA ALA A 322 -3.08 -7.86 15.60
C ALA A 322 -3.17 -9.08 16.54
N MET A 323 -3.18 -10.30 16.00
CA MET A 323 -3.15 -11.52 16.81
C MET A 323 -1.92 -11.58 17.74
N ARG A 324 -0.73 -11.21 17.26
CA ARG A 324 0.49 -11.18 18.09
C ARG A 324 0.42 -10.15 19.22
N LEU A 325 -0.10 -8.95 18.95
CA LEU A 325 -0.33 -7.91 19.98
C LEU A 325 -1.29 -8.40 21.07
N CYS A 326 -2.29 -9.19 20.69
CA CYS A 326 -3.23 -9.78 21.63
C CYS A 326 -2.56 -10.84 22.52
N SER A 327 -1.66 -11.66 21.94
CA SER A 327 -0.91 -12.66 22.68
C SER A 327 0.05 -12.07 23.71
N THR A 328 0.71 -10.94 23.41
CA THR A 328 1.64 -10.30 24.36
C THR A 328 0.91 -9.68 25.55
N ARG A 329 -0.22 -9.01 25.33
CA ARG A 329 -1.05 -8.45 26.42
C ARG A 329 -1.56 -9.52 27.38
N GLY A 330 -1.92 -10.70 26.88
CA GLY A 330 -2.35 -11.82 27.72
C GLY A 330 -1.24 -12.36 28.62
N ALA A 331 0.00 -12.39 28.14
CA ALA A 331 1.15 -12.88 28.90
C ALA A 331 1.60 -11.92 30.02
N GLU A 332 1.47 -10.61 29.80
CA GLU A 332 1.83 -9.58 30.79
C GLU A 332 0.80 -9.49 31.92
N SER A 333 -0.49 -9.70 31.63
CA SER A 333 -1.54 -9.68 32.66
C SER A 333 -1.44 -10.83 33.68
N SER A 334 -0.67 -11.89 33.40
CA SER A 334 -0.46 -13.02 34.32
C SER A 334 0.85 -12.94 35.12
N ARG A 335 1.72 -11.95 34.86
CA ARG A 335 2.95 -11.73 35.64
C ARG A 335 2.83 -10.44 36.45
N MET A 336 2.24 -10.53 37.63
CA MET A 336 2.63 -9.59 38.69
C MET A 336 4.09 -9.89 39.07
N HIS A 337 5.01 -9.00 38.71
CA HIS A 337 6.39 -9.03 39.20
C HIS A 337 6.71 -7.78 40.03
N PRO A 338 7.48 -7.91 41.12
CA PRO A 338 8.18 -6.81 41.72
C PRO A 338 9.40 -6.43 40.87
N THR A 339 9.62 -5.12 40.74
CA THR A 339 10.86 -4.37 40.45
C THR A 339 11.76 -4.76 39.26
N LEU A 340 11.97 -3.73 38.42
CA LEU A 340 12.88 -3.56 37.28
C LEU A 340 14.27 -4.22 37.41
N GLY A 341 14.64 -4.97 36.36
CA GLY A 341 16.01 -5.35 36.02
C GLY A 341 16.29 -5.02 34.54
N SER A 342 17.37 -4.27 34.31
CA SER A 342 17.82 -3.69 33.03
C SER A 342 18.07 -4.72 31.92
N LEU A 343 17.53 -4.45 30.72
CA LEU A 343 17.80 -5.13 29.46
C LEU A 343 18.58 -4.17 28.54
N SER A 344 19.90 -4.03 28.72
CA SER A 344 20.73 -3.12 27.91
C SER A 344 21.85 -3.75 27.08
N ASP A 345 22.17 -5.04 27.20
CA ASP A 345 23.48 -5.51 26.72
C ASP A 345 23.47 -6.35 25.43
N GLY A 346 22.32 -6.58 24.80
CA GLY A 346 22.21 -7.46 23.61
C GLY A 346 22.39 -6.80 22.23
N LEU A 347 22.48 -5.47 22.13
CA LEU A 347 22.23 -4.75 20.86
C LEU A 347 23.35 -3.79 20.42
N ARG A 348 24.59 -4.02 20.88
CA ARG A 348 25.74 -3.12 20.61
C ARG A 348 26.82 -3.62 19.63
N GLN A 349 26.69 -4.78 18.98
CA GLN A 349 27.82 -5.34 18.22
C GLN A 349 27.62 -5.59 16.71
N LEU A 350 26.64 -4.95 16.04
CA LEU A 350 26.54 -5.05 14.58
C LEU A 350 26.21 -3.71 13.94
N LEU A 351 27.18 -2.81 13.86
CA LEU A 351 27.25 -1.64 12.96
C LEU A 351 28.71 -1.15 13.02
N PRO A 352 29.52 -1.35 11.96
CA PRO A 352 29.56 -0.36 10.88
C PRO A 352 29.95 -0.94 9.50
N ALA A 353 29.06 -0.85 8.50
CA ALA A 353 29.44 -0.95 7.07
C ALA A 353 28.33 -0.49 6.10
N CYS A 354 27.06 -0.50 6.49
CA CYS A 354 25.96 -0.30 5.55
C CYS A 354 25.42 1.15 5.46
N MET A 355 25.95 2.09 6.26
CA MET A 355 25.36 3.43 6.46
C MET A 355 25.83 4.50 5.44
N LEU A 356 26.88 4.22 4.65
CA LEU A 356 27.45 5.21 3.72
C LEU A 356 26.76 5.29 2.34
N CYS A 357 25.82 4.39 2.03
CA CYS A 357 25.13 4.41 0.73
C CYS A 357 23.89 5.32 0.70
N ALA A 358 23.38 5.80 1.84
CA ALA A 358 22.10 6.50 1.90
C ALA A 358 22.18 7.99 1.48
N ALA A 359 23.32 8.66 1.66
CA ALA A 359 23.50 10.05 1.23
C ALA A 359 23.65 10.17 -0.31
N VAL A 360 24.09 9.11 -1.00
CA VAL A 360 24.36 9.12 -2.44
C VAL A 360 23.09 8.84 -3.27
N VAL A 361 22.10 8.14 -2.73
CA VAL A 361 20.88 7.77 -3.48
C VAL A 361 19.88 8.92 -3.57
N VAL A 362 19.85 9.84 -2.58
CA VAL A 362 19.01 11.05 -2.67
C VAL A 362 19.62 12.08 -3.62
N CYS A 363 20.96 12.14 -3.75
CA CYS A 363 21.60 13.01 -4.74
C CYS A 363 21.50 12.49 -6.18
N ASN A 364 21.48 11.17 -6.42
CA ASN A 364 21.43 10.61 -7.79
C ASN A 364 20.03 10.58 -8.43
N ILE A 365 18.96 10.81 -7.67
CA ILE A 365 17.59 10.89 -8.22
C ILE A 365 17.27 12.31 -8.74
N CYS A 366 18.09 13.32 -8.40
CA CYS A 366 17.98 14.68 -8.95
C CYS A 366 18.82 14.91 -10.22
N ALA A 367 19.60 13.91 -10.68
CA ALA A 367 20.49 14.05 -11.83
C ALA A 367 20.00 13.32 -13.10
N SER A 368 18.89 12.58 -13.05
CA SER A 368 18.41 11.73 -14.16
C SER A 368 16.92 11.91 -14.49
N THR A 369 16.45 13.16 -14.43
CA THR A 369 15.24 13.67 -15.08
C THR A 369 15.54 15.07 -15.58
#